data_AF-A0ABC9VKI1-F1
#
_entry.id   AF-A0ABC9VKI1-F1
#
_cell.length_a   1.000
_cell.length_b   1.000
_cell.length_c   1.000
_cell.angle_alpha   90.00
_cell.angle_beta   90.00
_cell.angle_gamma   90.00
#
_symmetry.space_group_name_H-M   'P 1'
#
loop_
_entity.id
_entity.type
_entity.pdbx_description
1 polymer ?
#
loop_
_entity_poly.entity_id
_entity_poly.type
_entity_poly.pdbx_seq_one_letter_code
_entity_poly.pdbx_strand_id
1 'polypeptide(L)' 'MSIYEMFVQMWELDFQMGLFDKAYFQGLVKTGQLKVEDYKKVTGEDYVELQTQPQPASQA' A
#
# COMPACT_ATOMS: atom_id res chain seq x y z
N MET A 1 7.02 18.67 10.09
CA MET A 1 7.04 17.71 8.99
C MET A 1 8.04 16.62 9.32
N SER A 2 7.55 15.44 9.64
CA SER A 2 8.38 14.25 9.88
C SER A 2 8.84 13.64 8.55
N ILE A 3 9.92 12.86 8.59
CA ILE A 3 10.42 12.11 7.43
C ILE A 3 9.30 11.23 6.81
N TYR A 4 8.44 10.65 7.65
CA TYR A 4 7.27 9.90 7.20
C TYR A 4 6.30 10.74 6.33
N GLU A 5 5.98 11.96 6.77
CA GLU A 5 5.08 12.85 6.02
C GLU A 5 5.68 13.28 4.67
N MET A 6 7.02 13.32 4.56
CA MET A 6 7.71 13.55 3.30
C MET A 6 7.57 12.35 2.36
N PHE A 7 7.69 11.12 2.87
CA PHE A 7 7.48 9.90 2.07
C PHE A 7 6.04 9.79 1.58
N VAL A 8 5.04 10.08 2.41
CA VAL A 8 3.62 10.03 1.99
C VAL A 8 3.34 11.01 0.85
N GLN A 9 3.87 12.24 0.90
CA GLN A 9 3.73 13.20 -0.20
C GLN A 9 4.44 12.75 -1.48
N MET A 10 5.64 12.15 -1.36
CA MET A 10 6.36 11.62 -2.51
C MET A 10 5.59 10.46 -3.15
N TRP A 11 5.07 9.54 -2.34
CA TRP A 11 4.24 8.44 -2.80
C TRP A 11 2.94 8.88 -3.46
N GLU A 12 2.30 9.94 -2.97
CA GLU A 12 1.13 10.56 -3.63
C GLU A 12 1.49 11.04 -5.04
N LEU A 13 2.62 11.74 -5.19
CA LEU A 13 3.13 12.17 -6.50
C LEU A 13 3.50 10.98 -7.38
N ASP A 14 4.18 9.96 -6.84
CA ASP A 14 4.57 8.77 -7.60
C ASP A 14 3.35 8.03 -8.15
N PHE A 15 2.28 7.92 -7.34
CA PHE A 15 1.02 7.33 -7.77
C PHE A 15 0.31 8.19 -8.83
N GLN A 16 0.26 9.51 -8.64
CA GLN A 16 -0.29 10.43 -9.64
C GLN A 16 0.46 10.42 -10.98
N MET A 17 1.78 10.23 -10.93
CA MET A 17 2.61 10.07 -12.12
C MET A 17 2.51 8.67 -12.74
N GLY A 18 1.81 7.73 -12.09
CA GLY A 18 1.67 6.35 -12.56
C GLY A 18 2.98 5.54 -12.47
N LEU A 19 3.90 5.93 -11.58
CA LEU A 19 5.15 5.20 -11.36
C LEU A 19 4.93 3.90 -10.58
N PHE A 20 3.92 3.90 -9.70
CA PHE A 20 3.55 2.74 -8.89
C PHE A 20 2.04 2.55 -8.88
N ASP A 21 1.62 1.28 -8.92
CA ASP A 21 0.21 0.89 -8.83
C ASP A 21 -0.21 0.59 -7.39
N LYS A 22 -1.53 0.42 -7.19
CA LYS A 22 -2.13 0.07 -5.90
C LYS A 22 -1.47 -1.13 -5.21
N ALA A 23 -1.06 -2.15 -5.97
CA ALA A 23 -0.41 -3.34 -5.45
C ALA A 23 0.91 -3.03 -4.72
N TYR A 24 1.68 -2.05 -5.20
CA TYR A 24 2.91 -1.60 -4.54
C TYR A 24 2.59 -0.99 -3.17
N PHE A 25 1.61 -0.09 -3.12
CA PHE A 25 1.18 0.56 -1.88
C PHE A 25 0.56 -0.42 -0.89
N GLN A 26 -0.18 -1.43 -1.36
CA GLN A 26 -0.66 -2.52 -0.50
C GLN A 26 0.51 -3.28 0.14
N GLY A 27 1.61 -3.49 -0.58
CA GLY A 27 2.84 -4.06 -0.03
C GLY A 27 3.48 -3.18 1.05
N LEU A 28 3.48 -1.86 0.86
CA LEU A 28 3.98 -0.93 1.88
C LEU A 28 3.12 -0.97 3.15
N VAL A 29 1.81 -1.11 3.01
CA VAL A 29 0.91 -1.28 4.15
C VAL A 29 1.19 -2.61 4.88
N LYS A 30 1.32 -3.71 4.14
CA LYS A 30 1.65 -5.03 4.71
C LYS A 30 2.98 -5.06 5.46
N THR A 31 3.95 -4.26 5.02
CA THR A 31 5.28 -4.16 5.66
C THR A 31 5.33 -3.14 6.80
N GLY A 32 4.24 -2.41 7.04
CA GLY A 32 4.16 -1.36 8.07
C GLY A 32 4.89 -0.06 7.70
N GLN A 33 5.35 0.09 6.46
CA GLN A 33 5.99 1.31 5.96
C GLN A 33 4.96 2.41 5.64
N LEU A 34 3.75 2.02 5.25
CA LEU A 34 2.64 2.92 4.98
C LEU A 34 1.47 2.57 5.91
N LYS A 35 0.85 3.58 6.52
CA LYS A 35 -0.36 3.36 7.31
C LYS A 35 -1.56 3.14 6.41
N VAL A 36 -2.50 2.31 6.85
CA VAL A 36 -3.81 2.08 6.20
C VAL A 36 -4.54 3.41 5.93
N GLU A 37 -4.45 4.34 6.88
CA GLU A 37 -5.07 5.67 6.80
C GLU A 37 -4.48 6.53 5.67
N ASP A 38 -3.16 6.42 5.47
CA ASP A 38 -2.42 7.18 4.47
C ASP A 38 -2.43 6.50 3.09
N TYR A 39 -2.67 5.17 3.03
CA TYR A 39 -2.93 4.47 1.77
C TYR A 39 -4.10 5.09 1.00
N LYS A 40 -5.17 5.48 1.72
CA LYS A 40 -6.31 6.17 1.12
C LYS A 40 -5.96 7.56 0.60
N LYS A 41 -5.01 8.26 1.23
CA LYS A 41 -4.52 9.56 0.74
C LYS A 41 -3.75 9.39 -0.56
N VAL A 42 -2.83 8.44 -0.61
CA VAL A 42 -1.98 8.18 -1.77
C VAL A 42 -2.79 7.67 -2.97
N THR A 43 -3.64 6.68 -2.75
CA THR A 43 -4.33 5.95 -3.84
C THR A 43 -5.75 6.44 -4.12
N GLY A 44 -6.32 7.25 -3.22
CA GLY A 44 -7.74 7.62 -3.24
C GLY A 44 -8.71 6.51 -2.84
N GLU A 45 -8.21 5.30 -2.58
CA GLU A 45 -9.04 4.11 -2.35
C GLU A 45 -8.88 3.58 -0.93
N ASP A 46 -9.96 3.01 -0.39
CA ASP A 46 -9.87 2.29 0.87
C ASP A 46 -8.97 1.05 0.71
N TYR A 47 -8.07 0.87 1.66
CA TYR A 47 -7.22 -0.31 1.68
C TYR A 47 -8.09 -1.53 1.99
N VAL A 48 -8.19 -2.42 1.01
CA VAL A 48 -8.80 -3.74 1.19
C VAL A 48 -7.65 -4.75 1.27
N GLU A 49 -7.47 -5.37 2.44
CA GLU A 49 -6.69 -6.60 2.50
C GLU A 49 -7.43 -7.65 1.68
N LEU A 50 -6.93 -7.87 0.46
CA LEU A 50 -7.11 -9.16 -0.17
C LEU A 50 -6.45 -10.16 0.77
N GLN A 51 -7.31 -10.86 1.53
CA GLN A 51 -6.93 -12.05 2.26
C GLN A 51 -6.35 -12.99 1.21
N THR A 52 -5.03 -12.98 1.04
CA THR A 52 -4.29 -14.11 0.49
C THR A 52 -4.50 -15.20 1.51
N GLN A 53 -5.64 -15.89 1.41
CA GLN A 53 -5.93 -17.10 2.13
C GLN A 53 -4.68 -17.98 1.94
N PRO A 54 -4.06 -18.49 3.01
CA PRO A 54 -3.06 -19.52 2.84
C PRO A 54 -3.77 -20.65 2.09
N GLN A 55 -3.43 -20.85 0.83
CA GLN A 55 -3.84 -22.05 0.09
C GLN A 55 -3.44 -23.21 1.00
N PRO A 56 -4.38 -24.04 1.48
CA PRO A 56 -3.99 -25.26 2.15
C PRO A 56 -3.13 -26.01 1.15
N ALA A 57 -1.88 -26.30 1.52
CA ALA A 57 -1.05 -27.20 0.75
C ALA A 57 -1.86 -28.49 0.58
N SER A 58 -2.40 -28.68 -0.62
CA SER A 58 -2.97 -29.97 -1.01
C SER A 58 -1.77 -30.89 -1.20
N GLN A 59 -1.34 -31.50 -0.09
CA GLN A 59 -0.52 -32.70 -0.14
C GLN A 59 -1.43 -33.82 -0.64
N ALA A 60 -1.19 -34.26 -1.87
CA ALA A 60 -1.63 -35.53 -2.42
C ALA A 60 -0.41 -36.25 -2.99
#